data_AF-A0A7W7RKH5-F1
#
_entry.id   AF-A0A7W7RKH5-F1
#
_cell.length_a   1.000
_cell.length_b   1.000
_cell.length_c   1.000
_cell.angle_alpha   90.00
_cell.angle_beta   90.00
_cell.angle_gamma   90.00
#
_symmetry.space_group_name_H-M   'P 1'
#
loop_
_entity.id
_entity.type
_entity.pdbx_description
1 polymer ?
#
loop_
_entity_poly.entity_id
_entity_poly.type
_entity_poly.pdbx_seq_one_letter_code
_entity_poly.pdbx_strand_id
1 'polypeptide(L)'
;MAQAKLSRVQVNKTFRNQAKAAFEAASQSGRSVYYHFQGGPLSPEVRSRLEEYANRYGVDLVIDDTPFDNLNWTTRMFEIHGWITIQEPGDNDVPSSVRNRIQDLVEVAKGGNALVDLSWMNGQLTIHFGGFSNHRSPDIEELLSLFLKAGEIAKGSYGLLYYHDDEEEDPEGRNSFKVMVMRHGRVTNERDTLLSPVIPTIESPDVPGQ
;
A
#
# COMPACT_ATOMS: atom_id res chain seq x y z
N MET A 1 11.39 -1.97 11.29
CA MET A 1 11.75 -3.19 10.54
C MET A 1 13.25 -3.17 10.27
N ALA A 2 13.95 -4.30 10.36
CA ALA A 2 15.37 -4.40 10.02
C ALA A 2 15.49 -5.10 8.67
N GLN A 3 16.06 -4.42 7.67
CA GLN A 3 16.14 -4.91 6.29
C GLN A 3 17.61 -5.22 5.97
N ALA A 4 17.91 -6.46 5.59
CA ALA A 4 19.25 -6.88 5.17
C ALA A 4 19.25 -7.12 3.66
N LYS A 5 20.05 -6.34 2.93
CA LYS A 5 20.25 -6.45 1.48
C LYS A 5 21.33 -7.51 1.21
N LEU A 6 20.99 -8.63 0.58
CA LEU A 6 21.96 -9.68 0.23
C LEU A 6 21.71 -10.20 -1.19
N SER A 7 22.63 -9.90 -2.12
CA SER A 7 22.68 -10.46 -3.47
C SER A 7 23.35 -11.84 -3.45
N ARG A 8 22.64 -12.88 -3.94
CA ARG A 8 23.04 -14.31 -4.01
C ARG A 8 23.53 -14.91 -2.67
N VAL A 9 22.56 -15.25 -1.82
CA VAL A 9 22.81 -15.86 -0.51
C VAL A 9 23.26 -17.32 -0.64
N GLN A 10 24.53 -17.60 -0.35
CA GLN A 10 24.97 -18.93 0.09
C GLN A 10 24.70 -19.09 1.60
N VAL A 11 24.31 -20.28 2.05
CA VAL A 11 24.11 -20.58 3.49
C VAL A 11 25.46 -20.55 4.21
N ASN A 12 25.89 -19.36 4.64
CA ASN A 12 27.10 -19.17 5.42
C ASN A 12 26.77 -18.95 6.91
N LYS A 13 27.80 -18.89 7.75
CA LYS A 13 27.64 -18.66 9.20
C LYS A 13 26.92 -17.35 9.51
N THR A 14 27.15 -16.31 8.71
CA THR A 14 26.52 -14.99 8.85
C THR A 14 25.03 -15.05 8.57
N PHE A 15 24.62 -15.71 7.49
CA PHE A 15 23.20 -15.93 7.16
C PHE A 15 22.46 -16.66 8.28
N ARG A 16 23.03 -17.76 8.81
CA ARG A 16 22.41 -18.51 9.91
C ARG A 16 22.24 -17.69 11.17
N ASN A 17 23.22 -16.85 11.50
CA ASN A 17 23.14 -15.97 12.66
C ASN A 17 22.08 -14.87 12.47
N GLN A 18 22.02 -14.27 11.27
CA GLN A 18 21.01 -13.26 10.94
C GLN A 18 19.59 -13.86 10.94
N ALA A 19 19.42 -15.03 10.34
CA ALA A 19 18.14 -15.73 10.31
C ALA A 19 17.67 -16.06 11.72
N LYS A 20 18.54 -16.65 12.54
CA LYS A 20 18.21 -16.97 13.93
C LYS A 20 17.75 -15.73 14.71
N ALA A 21 18.45 -14.61 14.60
CA ALA A 21 18.09 -13.37 15.29
C ALA A 21 16.73 -12.82 14.84
N ALA A 22 16.45 -12.88 13.52
CA ALA A 22 15.17 -12.43 12.97
C ALA A 22 14.00 -13.28 13.48
N PHE A 23 14.13 -14.61 13.48
CA PHE A 23 13.09 -15.52 13.96
C PHE A 23 12.88 -15.43 15.47
N GLU A 24 13.92 -15.20 16.25
CA GLU A 24 13.82 -14.99 17.70
C GLU A 24 13.05 -13.70 18.02
N ALA A 25 13.35 -12.60 17.33
CA ALA A 25 12.63 -11.34 17.48
C ALA A 25 11.17 -11.44 17.03
N ALA A 26 10.90 -12.18 15.95
CA ALA A 26 9.57 -12.41 15.43
C ALA A 26 8.71 -13.24 16.40
N SER A 27 9.29 -14.31 16.97
CA SER A 27 8.63 -15.16 17.98
C SER A 27 8.26 -14.36 19.24
N GLN A 28 9.15 -13.49 19.71
CA GLN A 28 8.86 -12.63 20.87
C GLN A 28 7.81 -11.54 20.60
N SER A 29 7.66 -11.10 19.36
CA SER A 29 6.74 -10.03 18.98
C SER A 29 5.42 -10.51 18.36
N GLY A 30 5.25 -11.82 18.14
CA GLY A 30 4.09 -12.38 17.45
C GLY A 30 3.98 -11.95 15.98
N ARG A 31 5.09 -11.57 15.35
CA ARG A 31 5.13 -11.09 13.95
C ARG A 31 5.62 -12.20 13.01
N SER A 32 5.29 -12.11 11.74
CA SER A 32 5.85 -12.95 10.68
C SER A 32 7.25 -12.49 10.26
N VAL A 33 8.02 -13.38 9.64
CA VAL A 33 9.34 -13.09 9.06
C VAL A 33 9.23 -13.11 7.54
N TYR A 34 9.66 -12.02 6.91
CA TYR A 34 9.68 -11.84 5.46
C TYR A 34 11.12 -11.87 4.92
N TYR A 35 11.36 -12.72 3.92
CA TYR A 35 12.61 -12.76 3.16
C TYR A 35 12.35 -12.54 1.68
N HIS A 36 13.13 -11.65 1.08
CA HIS A 36 13.14 -11.40 -0.36
C HIS A 36 14.53 -11.68 -0.92
N PHE A 37 14.61 -12.45 -2.01
CA PHE A 37 15.88 -12.85 -2.63
C PHE A 37 15.98 -12.33 -4.06
N GLN A 38 17.04 -11.59 -4.35
CA GLN A 38 17.29 -11.05 -5.69
C GLN A 38 18.05 -12.06 -6.57
N GLY A 39 17.58 -12.28 -7.81
CA GLY A 39 18.37 -12.89 -8.89
C GLY A 39 18.15 -14.38 -9.15
N GLY A 40 16.94 -14.89 -8.96
CA GLY A 40 16.55 -16.25 -9.33
C GLY A 40 15.94 -17.06 -8.18
N PRO A 41 15.39 -18.26 -8.47
CA PRO A 41 14.74 -19.10 -7.47
C PRO A 41 15.70 -19.39 -6.32
N LEU A 42 15.16 -19.33 -5.11
CA LEU A 42 15.90 -19.58 -3.89
C LEU A 42 16.56 -20.97 -3.96
N SER A 43 17.82 -21.09 -3.55
CA SER A 43 18.43 -22.42 -3.49
C SER A 43 17.61 -23.30 -2.52
N PRO A 44 17.33 -24.57 -2.87
CA PRO A 44 16.53 -25.45 -2.02
C PRO A 44 17.09 -25.57 -0.60
N GLU A 45 18.41 -25.45 -0.44
CA GLU A 45 19.10 -25.47 0.85
C GLU A 45 18.77 -24.25 1.72
N VAL A 46 18.73 -23.04 1.14
CA VAL A 46 18.35 -21.82 1.88
C VAL A 46 16.87 -21.87 2.29
N ARG A 47 16.01 -22.30 1.36
CA ARG A 47 14.56 -22.46 1.61
C ARG A 47 14.31 -23.43 2.77
N SER A 48 14.89 -24.63 2.68
CA SER A 48 14.75 -25.66 3.71
C SER A 48 15.22 -25.18 5.08
N ARG A 49 16.29 -24.38 5.14
CA ARG A 49 16.78 -23.81 6.40
C ARG A 49 15.84 -22.77 7.00
N LEU A 50 15.25 -21.89 6.18
CA LEU A 50 14.29 -20.91 6.68
C LEU A 50 13.02 -21.59 7.19
N GLU A 51 12.53 -22.60 6.48
CA GLU A 51 11.38 -23.41 6.91
C GLU A 51 11.67 -24.17 8.22
N GLU A 52 12.88 -24.70 8.40
CA GLU A 52 13.32 -25.31 9.66
C GLU A 52 13.25 -24.31 10.82
N TYR A 53 13.68 -23.07 10.61
CA TYR A 53 13.61 -22.01 11.62
C TYR A 53 12.17 -21.58 11.91
N ALA A 54 11.34 -21.40 10.88
CA ALA A 54 9.92 -21.07 11.02
C ALA A 54 9.21 -22.10 11.91
N ASN A 55 9.39 -23.39 11.61
CA ASN A 55 8.84 -24.50 12.39
C ASN A 55 9.39 -24.53 13.83
N ARG A 56 10.70 -24.32 14.00
CA ARG A 56 11.35 -24.35 15.31
C ARG A 56 10.87 -23.24 16.24
N TYR A 57 10.64 -22.04 15.70
CA TYR A 57 10.26 -20.85 16.46
C TYR A 57 8.74 -20.62 16.50
N GLY A 58 7.96 -21.41 15.73
CA GLY A 58 6.51 -21.26 15.62
C GLY A 58 6.10 -19.94 14.98
N VAL A 59 6.84 -19.50 13.95
CA VAL A 59 6.70 -18.19 13.31
C VAL A 59 6.32 -18.36 11.86
N ASP A 60 5.33 -17.62 11.40
CA ASP A 60 4.93 -17.57 9.99
C ASP A 60 6.04 -16.98 9.13
N LEU A 61 6.42 -17.70 8.07
CA LEU A 61 7.47 -17.33 7.13
C LEU A 61 6.88 -17.05 5.76
N VAL A 62 7.19 -15.87 5.23
CA VAL A 62 6.88 -15.47 3.85
C VAL A 62 8.20 -15.36 3.08
N ILE A 63 8.35 -16.15 2.02
CA ILE A 63 9.49 -16.11 1.10
C ILE A 63 9.01 -15.58 -0.25
N ASP A 64 9.64 -14.51 -0.71
CA ASP A 64 9.47 -13.96 -2.05
C ASP A 64 10.75 -14.20 -2.87
N ASP A 65 10.67 -15.09 -3.86
CA ASP A 65 11.76 -15.51 -4.75
C ASP A 65 11.54 -15.09 -6.21
N THR A 66 10.74 -14.05 -6.41
CA THR A 66 10.43 -13.50 -7.74
C THR A 66 11.70 -12.87 -8.36
N PRO A 67 12.25 -13.40 -9.47
CA PRO A 67 13.49 -12.90 -10.07
C PRO A 67 13.33 -11.51 -10.71
N PHE A 68 14.27 -10.59 -10.47
CA PHE A 68 14.31 -9.28 -11.16
C PHE A 68 14.57 -9.39 -12.66
N ASP A 69 15.22 -10.46 -13.14
CA ASP A 69 15.74 -10.49 -14.52
C ASP A 69 14.68 -10.92 -15.57
N ASN A 70 13.43 -11.11 -15.17
CA ASN A 70 12.28 -11.27 -16.08
C ASN A 70 11.24 -10.14 -15.87
N LEU A 71 11.72 -8.94 -15.51
CA LEU A 71 10.90 -7.73 -15.44
C LEU A 71 10.44 -7.31 -16.85
N ASN A 72 9.32 -7.89 -17.31
CA ASN A 72 8.27 -7.01 -17.81
C ASN A 72 7.92 -6.11 -16.62
N TRP A 73 8.04 -4.80 -16.78
CA TRP A 73 7.89 -3.78 -15.72
C TRP A 73 6.47 -3.66 -15.14
N THR A 74 5.58 -4.63 -15.38
CA THR A 74 4.35 -4.84 -14.59
C THR A 74 4.72 -5.50 -13.26
N THR A 75 5.51 -4.76 -12.45
CA THR A 75 5.55 -5.03 -11.01
C THR A 75 4.15 -4.73 -10.52
N ARG A 76 3.48 -5.76 -10.01
CA ARG A 76 2.16 -5.64 -9.41
C ARG A 76 2.19 -4.51 -8.40
N MET A 77 1.42 -3.46 -8.64
CA MET A 77 1.49 -2.21 -7.89
C MET A 77 0.10 -1.59 -7.78
N PHE A 78 -0.25 -1.30 -6.53
CA PHE A 78 -1.36 -0.44 -6.19
C PHE A 78 -0.81 0.95 -5.86
N GLU A 79 -1.30 1.96 -6.57
CA GLU A 79 -0.98 3.37 -6.34
C GLU A 79 -2.22 4.11 -5.82
N ILE A 80 -2.05 5.01 -4.87
CA ILE A 80 -3.16 5.82 -4.33
C ILE A 80 -2.71 7.22 -3.94
N HIS A 81 -3.44 8.23 -4.41
CA HIS A 81 -3.14 9.64 -4.12
C HIS A 81 -4.42 10.47 -4.07
N GLY A 82 -4.52 11.38 -3.11
CA GLY A 82 -5.72 12.22 -3.01
C GLY A 82 -5.75 13.14 -1.80
N TRP A 83 -6.87 13.82 -1.66
CA TRP A 83 -7.16 14.67 -0.52
C TRP A 83 -8.66 14.80 -0.27
N ILE A 84 -9.03 15.22 0.94
CA ILE A 84 -10.37 15.63 1.33
C ILE A 84 -10.28 16.92 2.14
N THR A 85 -11.05 17.94 1.77
CA THR A 85 -11.30 19.09 2.64
C THR A 85 -12.56 18.79 3.46
N ILE A 86 -12.41 18.78 4.78
CA ILE A 86 -13.47 18.43 5.73
C ILE A 86 -14.29 19.67 6.06
N GLN A 87 -15.59 19.60 5.81
CA GLN A 87 -16.52 20.71 6.04
C GLN A 87 -17.91 20.21 6.46
N GLU A 88 -18.62 21.04 7.22
CA GLU A 88 -20.05 20.89 7.46
C GLU A 88 -20.86 21.65 6.39
N PRO A 89 -22.10 21.25 6.09
CA PRO A 89 -22.91 21.97 5.12
C PRO A 89 -23.14 23.44 5.52
N GLY A 90 -22.60 24.37 4.74
CA GLY A 90 -22.79 25.81 4.95
C GLY A 90 -21.95 26.40 6.08
N ASP A 91 -21.02 25.64 6.65
CA ASP A 91 -20.10 26.11 7.69
C ASP A 91 -18.68 25.63 7.40
N ASN A 92 -17.72 26.55 7.49
CA ASN A 92 -16.31 26.25 7.31
C ASN A 92 -15.65 25.78 8.62
N ASP A 93 -16.31 26.02 9.76
CA ASP A 93 -15.84 25.53 11.05
C ASP A 93 -16.23 24.05 11.24
N VAL A 94 -15.23 23.23 11.58
CA VAL A 94 -15.45 21.81 11.85
C VAL A 94 -15.63 21.60 13.36
N PRO A 95 -16.79 21.12 13.83
CA PRO A 95 -16.99 20.84 15.24
C PRO A 95 -15.99 19.82 15.79
N SER A 96 -15.55 19.98 17.04
CA SER A 96 -14.60 19.05 17.66
C SER A 96 -15.08 17.60 17.66
N SER A 97 -16.39 17.36 17.74
CA SER A 97 -16.98 16.01 17.66
C SER A 97 -16.79 15.37 16.27
N VAL A 98 -16.92 16.16 15.20
CA VAL A 98 -16.66 15.74 13.82
C VAL A 98 -15.18 15.47 13.65
N ARG A 99 -14.33 16.43 14.07
CA ARG A 99 -12.87 16.29 14.01
C ARG A 99 -12.37 15.04 14.72
N ASN A 100 -12.85 14.76 15.93
CA ASN A 100 -12.40 13.60 16.70
C ASN A 100 -12.75 12.29 16.00
N ARG A 101 -13.98 12.17 15.46
CA ARG A 101 -14.38 10.99 14.69
C ARG A 101 -13.54 10.79 13.44
N ILE A 102 -13.18 11.88 12.75
CA ILE A 102 -12.27 11.83 11.60
C ILE A 102 -10.87 11.41 12.03
N GLN A 103 -10.35 11.95 13.14
CA GLN A 103 -9.06 11.57 13.69
C GLN A 103 -9.02 10.06 14.01
N ASP A 104 -10.07 9.51 14.62
CA ASP A 104 -10.14 8.08 14.94
C ASP A 104 -10.03 7.21 13.67
N LEU A 105 -10.70 7.60 12.58
CA LEU A 105 -10.59 6.91 11.29
C LEU A 105 -9.19 7.03 10.69
N VAL A 106 -8.57 8.21 10.80
CA VAL A 106 -7.20 8.44 10.33
C VAL A 106 -6.21 7.57 11.09
N GLU A 107 -6.35 7.42 12.41
CA GLU A 107 -5.46 6.55 13.19
C GLU A 107 -5.60 5.07 12.82
N VAL A 108 -6.79 4.61 12.45
CA VAL A 108 -7.00 3.24 11.94
C VAL A 108 -6.33 3.05 10.57
N ALA A 109 -6.45 4.06 9.69
CA ALA A 109 -5.90 4.00 8.35
C ALA A 109 -4.37 4.26 8.28
N LYS A 110 -3.76 4.73 9.38
CA LYS A 110 -2.31 4.93 9.48
C LYS A 110 -1.61 3.57 9.60
N GLY A 111 -0.98 3.13 8.51
CA GLY A 111 -0.23 1.87 8.48
C GLY A 111 0.43 1.59 7.13
N GLY A 112 1.28 0.56 7.12
CA GLY A 112 1.89 0.05 5.89
C GLY A 112 2.77 1.07 5.14
N ASN A 113 2.63 1.09 3.81
CA ASN A 113 3.35 1.96 2.88
C ASN A 113 2.51 3.18 2.44
N ALA A 114 1.48 3.54 3.20
CA ALA A 114 0.59 4.64 2.89
C ALA A 114 0.83 5.86 3.79
N LEU A 115 0.88 7.04 3.17
CA LEU A 115 0.81 8.34 3.78
C LEU A 115 -0.66 8.72 4.01
N VAL A 116 -1.03 8.91 5.28
CA VAL A 116 -2.27 9.56 5.68
C VAL A 116 -1.96 10.67 6.66
N ASP A 117 -2.26 11.91 6.27
CA ASP A 117 -2.05 13.08 7.11
C ASP A 117 -3.36 13.85 7.30
N LEU A 118 -3.66 14.21 8.55
CA LEU A 118 -4.78 15.09 8.90
C LEU A 118 -4.21 16.37 9.50
N SER A 119 -4.38 17.48 8.78
CA SER A 119 -3.76 18.76 9.15
C SER A 119 -4.66 19.95 8.84
N TRP A 120 -4.42 21.05 9.56
CA TRP A 120 -5.06 22.35 9.28
C TRP A 120 -4.23 23.10 8.24
N MET A 121 -4.86 23.52 7.16
CA MET A 121 -4.25 24.32 6.08
C MET A 121 -5.08 25.57 5.86
N ASN A 122 -4.53 26.74 6.20
CA ASN A 122 -5.22 28.03 6.08
C ASN A 122 -6.64 28.04 6.68
N GLY A 123 -6.81 27.40 7.85
CA GLY A 123 -8.10 27.32 8.53
C GLY A 123 -9.06 26.25 8.00
N GLN A 124 -8.62 25.40 7.06
CA GLN A 124 -9.40 24.24 6.60
C GLN A 124 -8.77 22.95 7.09
N LEU A 125 -9.58 22.08 7.70
CA LEU A 125 -9.15 20.74 8.08
C LEU A 125 -9.09 19.85 6.83
N THR A 126 -7.93 19.28 6.53
CA THR A 126 -7.70 18.53 5.29
C THR A 126 -7.05 17.18 5.60
N ILE A 127 -7.50 16.14 4.91
CA ILE A 127 -6.85 14.82 4.88
C ILE A 127 -6.07 14.70 3.56
N HIS A 128 -4.82 14.24 3.62
CA HIS A 128 -4.02 13.88 2.45
C HIS A 128 -3.76 12.38 2.43
N PHE A 129 -3.81 11.81 1.22
CA PHE A 129 -3.58 10.40 0.94
C PHE A 129 -2.42 10.27 -0.06
N GLY A 130 -1.55 9.28 0.16
CA GLY A 130 -0.50 8.92 -0.77
C GLY A 130 -0.01 7.50 -0.49
N GLY A 131 0.50 6.77 -1.47
CA GLY A 131 1.14 5.49 -1.19
C GLY A 131 1.30 4.58 -2.39
N PHE A 132 2.22 3.64 -2.23
CA PHE A 132 2.45 2.53 -3.15
C PHE A 132 2.46 1.21 -2.37
N SER A 133 1.81 0.19 -2.89
CA SER A 133 1.81 -1.16 -2.33
C SER A 133 2.05 -2.17 -3.44
N ASN A 134 2.74 -3.28 -3.13
CA ASN A 134 3.00 -4.34 -4.12
C ASN A 134 1.74 -5.16 -4.46
N HIS A 135 0.68 -5.04 -3.66
CA HIS A 135 -0.63 -5.65 -3.89
C HIS A 135 -1.72 -4.81 -3.23
N ARG A 136 -2.96 -4.97 -3.69
CA ARG A 136 -4.13 -4.51 -2.94
C ARG A 136 -4.21 -5.27 -1.60
N SER A 137 -4.26 -4.53 -0.50
CA SER A 137 -4.12 -5.09 0.86
C SER A 137 -5.21 -4.56 1.79
N PRO A 138 -5.40 -5.17 2.98
CA PRO A 138 -6.32 -4.63 3.99
C PRO A 138 -6.02 -3.17 4.36
N ASP A 139 -4.74 -2.77 4.39
CA ASP A 139 -4.34 -1.38 4.67
C ASP A 139 -4.87 -0.42 3.59
N ILE A 140 -4.85 -0.84 2.32
CA ILE A 140 -5.43 -0.06 1.22
C ILE A 140 -6.95 0.06 1.37
N GLU A 141 -7.64 -1.01 1.76
CA GLU A 141 -9.08 -0.97 2.02
C GLU A 141 -9.43 0.01 3.13
N GLU A 142 -8.59 0.15 4.16
CA GLU A 142 -8.80 1.14 5.22
C GLU A 142 -8.67 2.59 4.71
N LEU A 143 -7.82 2.85 3.72
CA LEU A 143 -7.73 4.18 3.07
C LEU A 143 -9.01 4.50 2.28
N LEU A 144 -9.49 3.54 1.48
CA LEU A 144 -10.73 3.70 0.71
C LEU A 144 -11.93 3.89 1.64
N SER A 145 -11.99 3.09 2.71
CA SER A 145 -12.95 3.17 3.81
C SER A 145 -12.93 4.52 4.51
N LEU A 146 -11.74 5.06 4.82
CA LEU A 146 -11.57 6.40 5.38
C LEU A 146 -12.17 7.46 4.46
N PHE A 147 -11.91 7.40 3.14
CA PHE A 147 -12.46 8.37 2.19
C PHE A 147 -13.99 8.35 2.17
N LEU A 148 -14.60 7.17 2.13
CA LEU A 148 -16.06 7.03 2.17
C LEU A 148 -16.65 7.56 3.49
N LYS A 149 -16.13 7.09 4.62
CA LYS A 149 -16.65 7.43 5.95
C LYS A 149 -16.46 8.90 6.30
N ALA A 150 -15.39 9.54 5.82
CA ALA A 150 -15.18 10.97 6.02
C ALA A 150 -16.33 11.80 5.40
N GLY A 151 -16.76 11.47 4.18
CA GLY A 151 -17.93 12.10 3.55
C GLY A 151 -19.25 11.77 4.25
N GLU A 152 -19.35 10.60 4.89
CA GLU A 152 -20.51 10.27 5.71
C GLU A 152 -20.62 11.11 6.98
N ILE A 153 -19.48 11.36 7.60
CA ILE A 153 -19.37 12.12 8.85
C ILE A 153 -19.58 13.62 8.63
N ALA A 154 -18.97 14.18 7.59
CA ALA A 154 -18.94 15.62 7.32
C ALA A 154 -19.52 15.91 5.93
N LYS A 155 -20.81 16.25 5.87
CA LYS A 155 -21.60 16.32 4.63
C LYS A 155 -21.29 17.53 3.74
N GLY A 156 -20.51 18.51 4.22
CA GLY A 156 -20.01 19.60 3.40
C GLY A 156 -18.72 19.23 2.64
N SER A 157 -18.08 18.12 3.01
CA SER A 157 -16.75 17.76 2.52
C SER A 157 -16.70 17.47 1.02
N TYR A 158 -15.53 17.72 0.44
CA TYR A 158 -15.24 17.49 -0.97
C TYR A 158 -13.77 17.08 -1.15
N GLY A 159 -13.47 16.43 -2.26
CA GLY A 159 -12.14 15.89 -2.51
C GLY A 159 -12.09 14.89 -3.65
N LEU A 160 -10.87 14.46 -3.98
CA LEU A 160 -10.59 13.47 -5.00
C LEU A 160 -9.62 12.43 -4.45
N LEU A 161 -9.81 11.18 -4.81
CA LEU A 161 -8.90 10.09 -4.53
C LEU A 161 -8.71 9.27 -5.80
N TYR A 162 -7.51 9.37 -6.35
CA TYR A 162 -7.03 8.56 -7.46
C TYR A 162 -6.44 7.28 -6.91
N TYR A 163 -6.74 6.16 -7.57
CA TYR A 163 -6.01 4.93 -7.34
C TYR A 163 -5.88 4.12 -8.63
N HIS A 164 -4.83 3.33 -8.74
CA HIS A 164 -4.58 2.41 -9.83
C HIS A 164 -4.24 1.04 -9.26
N ASP A 165 -4.85 0.00 -9.81
CA ASP A 165 -4.71 -1.39 -9.39
C ASP A 165 -4.45 -2.23 -10.64
N ASP A 166 -3.19 -2.61 -10.85
CA ASP A 166 -2.80 -3.38 -12.02
C ASP A 166 -3.15 -4.89 -11.91
N GLU A 167 -3.64 -5.33 -10.75
CA GLU A 167 -4.15 -6.68 -10.52
C GLU A 167 -5.64 -6.83 -10.90
N GLU A 168 -6.28 -5.77 -11.39
CA GLU A 168 -7.67 -5.83 -11.84
C GLU A 168 -7.88 -6.89 -12.94
N GLU A 169 -8.93 -7.69 -12.75
CA GLU A 169 -9.28 -8.76 -13.69
C GLU A 169 -9.59 -8.20 -15.08
N ASP A 170 -10.22 -7.02 -15.13
CA ASP A 170 -10.54 -6.31 -16.36
C ASP A 170 -9.30 -5.67 -17.00
N PRO A 171 -8.96 -6.00 -18.26
CA PRO A 171 -7.83 -5.41 -18.97
C PRO A 171 -7.90 -3.89 -19.17
N GLU A 172 -9.09 -3.31 -19.25
CA GLU A 172 -9.23 -1.84 -19.29
C GLU A 172 -8.97 -1.24 -17.91
N GLY A 173 -9.56 -1.84 -16.87
CA GLY A 173 -9.36 -1.47 -15.47
C GLY A 173 -7.91 -1.47 -15.02
N ARG A 174 -7.14 -2.53 -15.34
CA ARG A 174 -5.71 -2.61 -14.97
C ARG A 174 -4.84 -1.56 -15.64
N ASN A 175 -5.28 -0.98 -16.76
CA ASN A 175 -4.55 0.03 -17.50
C ASN A 175 -5.15 1.42 -17.29
N SER A 176 -5.95 1.63 -16.23
CA SER A 176 -6.64 2.88 -15.97
C SER A 176 -6.60 3.24 -14.49
N PHE A 177 -6.37 4.52 -14.20
CA PHE A 177 -6.68 5.07 -12.89
C PHE A 177 -8.21 5.12 -12.70
N LYS A 178 -8.62 4.90 -11.46
CA LYS A 178 -9.99 5.10 -10.98
C LYS A 178 -10.00 6.33 -10.08
N VAL A 179 -11.09 7.12 -10.16
CA VAL A 179 -11.23 8.33 -9.35
C VAL A 179 -12.46 8.22 -8.47
N MET A 180 -12.27 8.23 -7.16
CA MET A 180 -13.34 8.48 -6.21
C MET A 180 -13.51 10.00 -6.06
N VAL A 181 -14.70 10.49 -6.39
CA VAL A 181 -15.01 11.92 -6.32
C VAL A 181 -16.01 12.18 -5.22
N MET A 182 -15.61 13.00 -4.24
CA MET A 182 -16.48 13.43 -3.15
C MET A 182 -17.05 14.81 -3.45
N ARG A 183 -18.39 14.90 -3.43
CA ARG A 183 -19.16 16.14 -3.58
C ARG A 183 -20.21 16.20 -2.49
N HIS A 184 -20.11 17.17 -1.57
CA HIS A 184 -21.02 17.29 -0.42
C HIS A 184 -21.14 15.96 0.37
N GLY A 185 -19.99 15.38 0.71
CA GLY A 185 -19.89 14.12 1.44
C GLY A 185 -20.43 12.89 0.70
N ARG A 186 -20.89 13.01 -0.55
CA ARG A 186 -21.30 11.89 -1.39
C ARG A 186 -20.16 11.49 -2.30
N VAL A 187 -19.84 10.20 -2.33
CA VAL A 187 -18.76 9.66 -3.14
C VAL A 187 -19.31 8.90 -4.35
N THR A 188 -18.74 9.16 -5.51
CA THR A 188 -19.00 8.42 -6.76
C THR A 188 -17.68 7.95 -7.35
N ASN A 189 -17.69 6.79 -8.02
CA ASN A 189 -16.56 6.35 -8.84
C ASN A 189 -16.72 6.93 -10.24
N GLU A 190 -15.65 7.55 -10.76
CA GLU A 190 -15.55 8.11 -12.09
C GLU A 190 -14.37 7.46 -12.81
N ARG A 191 -14.40 7.44 -14.14
CA ARG A 191 -13.22 7.05 -14.93
C ARG A 191 -12.26 8.22 -15.00
N ASP A 192 -10.98 7.94 -14.84
CA ASP A 192 -9.97 8.94 -15.13
C ASP A 192 -9.83 9.15 -16.66
N THR A 193 -9.55 10.38 -17.05
CA THR A 193 -9.29 10.79 -18.44
C THR A 193 -8.03 11.64 -18.57
N LEU A 194 -7.33 11.89 -17.45
CA LEU A 194 -6.16 12.77 -17.40
C LEU A 194 -4.86 11.98 -17.45
N LEU A 195 -4.82 10.84 -16.76
CA LEU A 195 -3.66 9.95 -16.64
C LEU A 195 -3.89 8.60 -17.33
N SER A 196 -5.13 8.29 -17.69
CA SER A 196 -5.54 7.03 -18.28
C SER A 196 -5.67 7.09 -19.80
N PRO A 197 -5.32 6.02 -20.53
CA PRO A 197 -4.77 4.77 -20.00
C PRO A 197 -3.30 4.92 -19.57
N VAL A 198 -2.86 4.20 -18.54
CA VAL A 198 -1.48 4.28 -18.02
C VAL A 198 -0.47 4.05 -19.14
N ILE A 199 -0.70 3.03 -19.96
CA ILE A 199 0.03 2.78 -21.20
C ILE A 199 -0.88 3.15 -22.39
N PRO A 200 -0.47 4.04 -23.31
CA PRO A 200 0.85 4.66 -23.42
C PRO A 200 0.97 6.06 -22.78
N THR A 201 -0.01 6.52 -21.99
CA THR A 201 -0.12 7.95 -21.62
C THR A 201 0.98 8.37 -20.65
N ILE A 202 1.23 7.55 -19.63
CA ILE A 202 2.23 7.78 -18.60
C ILE A 202 3.48 6.92 -18.90
N GLU A 203 3.24 5.65 -19.22
CA GLU A 203 4.27 4.65 -19.45
C GLU A 203 4.38 4.31 -20.94
N SER A 204 5.57 3.96 -21.41
CA SER A 204 5.74 3.53 -22.80
C SER A 204 5.23 2.10 -23.00
N PRO A 205 4.67 1.75 -24.17
CA PRO A 205 4.39 0.37 -24.51
C PRO A 205 5.67 -0.47 -24.43
N ASP A 206 5.52 -1.71 -23.97
CA ASP A 206 6.61 -2.68 -24.01
C ASP A 206 7.11 -2.82 -25.45
N VAL A 207 8.41 -2.63 -25.66
CA VAL A 207 9.06 -2.89 -26.94
C VAL A 207 9.79 -4.23 -26.80
N PRO A 208 9.27 -5.34 -27.37
CA PRO A 208 9.94 -6.62 -27.23
C PRO A 208 11.30 -6.60 -27.98
N GLY A 209 12.40 -6.72 -27.23
CA GLY A 209 13.72 -7.13 -27.77
C GLY A 209 14.75 -6.02 -28.06
N GLN A 210 15.19 -5.29 -27.03
CA GLN A 210 16.53 -4.68 -27.01
C GLN A 210 17.41 -5.33 -25.95
#